data_AF-A0AAN8Z6P4-F1
#
_entry.id   AF-A0AAN8Z6P4-F1
#
_cell.length_a   1.000
_cell.length_b   1.000
_cell.length_c   1.000
_cell.angle_alpha   90.00
_cell.angle_beta   90.00
_cell.angle_gamma   90.00
#
_symmetry.space_group_name_H-M   'P 1'
#
loop_
_entity.id
_entity.type
_entity.pdbx_description
1 polymer ?
#
loop_
_entity_poly.entity_id
_entity_poly.type
_entity_poly.pdbx_seq_one_letter_code
_entity_poly.pdbx_strand_id
1 'polypeptide(L)'
;MNMYFTEVFDPADLNSSGTRSFNVVLDKQTIASDITPVFGNATEIRMTNLTASSGSNLYLTATSSSTLPPSIFGMELFVIGTTPLTNGSNTKDESGLASLQNRFPVLQEWSGDPCLPAAYPWDWVNCTTDATPRVIALLLKGYGLSGKLPDFSSLDAIQSIDMSNNNITGPIPNFLNSSTNLTYLNLANNNFTGLIPLWLYQKNNLKFNISGNQYLCNSTSCMPEYSPTTVGDAMGQWLAGVIGGVLSTLIAAAILYGVRQWKLSSKRNRPSGTDAGQPNEEEESATPQTLVQNGTNNNKLEDKMSKIITDKGVDRAVQTEIDHEFDVQPSTTTTT
;
A
#
# COMPACT_ATOMS: atom_id res chain seq x y z
N MET A 1 -14.40 -22.60 1.64
CA MET A 1 -15.47 -21.63 1.34
C MET A 1 -15.68 -20.77 2.57
N ASN A 2 -15.59 -19.44 2.44
CA ASN A 2 -15.96 -18.49 3.48
C ASN A 2 -17.25 -17.78 3.05
N MET A 3 -18.17 -17.58 3.98
CA MET A 3 -19.39 -16.79 3.75
C MET A 3 -19.48 -15.70 4.82
N TYR A 4 -19.93 -14.52 4.40
CA TYR A 4 -20.03 -13.34 5.24
C TYR A 4 -21.48 -12.85 5.29
N PHE A 5 -21.99 -12.67 6.50
CA PHE A 5 -23.36 -12.25 6.78
C PHE A 5 -23.35 -11.04 7.71
N THR A 6 -24.03 -9.96 7.36
CA THR A 6 -24.19 -8.77 8.22
C THR A 6 -25.66 -8.34 8.18
N GLU A 7 -26.13 -7.56 9.15
CA GLU A 7 -27.38 -6.82 8.97
C GLU A 7 -27.02 -5.37 8.65
N VAL A 8 -27.63 -4.80 7.60
CA VAL A 8 -27.32 -3.44 7.10
C VAL A 8 -28.31 -2.41 7.61
N PHE A 9 -29.46 -2.86 8.11
CA PHE A 9 -30.45 -1.97 8.69
C PHE A 9 -30.40 -2.01 10.21
N ASP A 10 -30.37 -0.84 10.83
CA ASP A 10 -30.49 -0.74 12.28
C ASP A 10 -31.91 -1.21 12.66
N PRO A 11 -32.05 -2.18 13.58
CA PRO A 11 -33.35 -2.60 14.10
C PRO A 11 -34.18 -1.43 14.67
N ALA A 12 -33.54 -0.31 15.05
CA ALA A 12 -34.21 0.90 15.51
C ALA A 12 -34.72 1.82 14.38
N ASP A 13 -34.11 1.76 13.19
CA ASP A 13 -34.48 2.61 12.05
C ASP A 13 -35.55 1.98 11.15
N LEU A 14 -35.59 0.65 11.12
CA LEU A 14 -36.75 -0.05 10.59
C LEU A 14 -37.81 -0.09 11.69
N ASN A 15 -39.03 0.41 11.45
CA ASN A 15 -40.21 0.13 12.30
C ASN A 15 -40.59 -1.37 12.33
N SER A 16 -39.65 -2.28 12.07
CA SER A 16 -39.85 -3.70 11.95
C SER A 16 -39.14 -4.41 13.10
N SER A 17 -39.90 -5.16 13.90
CA SER A 17 -39.40 -6.19 14.81
C SER A 17 -38.84 -7.42 14.06
N GLY A 18 -38.31 -7.20 12.86
CA GLY A 18 -37.88 -8.24 11.95
C GLY A 18 -36.61 -8.92 12.47
N THR A 19 -36.67 -10.24 12.58
CA THR A 19 -35.56 -11.13 12.91
C THR A 19 -35.14 -11.88 11.67
N ARG A 20 -33.83 -11.96 11.43
CA ARG A 20 -33.26 -12.77 10.36
C ARG A 20 -32.46 -13.92 10.96
N SER A 21 -32.88 -15.13 10.70
CA SER A 21 -32.17 -16.34 11.10
C SER A 21 -32.33 -17.42 10.03
N PHE A 22 -31.24 -18.08 9.66
CA PHE A 22 -31.27 -19.07 8.59
C PHE A 22 -30.18 -20.13 8.71
N ASN A 23 -30.40 -21.23 7.99
CA ASN A 23 -29.44 -22.31 7.81
C ASN A 23 -28.84 -22.23 6.40
N VAL A 24 -27.59 -22.64 6.27
CA VAL A 24 -26.94 -22.86 4.97
C VAL A 24 -27.04 -24.35 4.64
N VAL A 25 -27.55 -24.65 3.45
CA VAL A 25 -27.83 -26.02 3.00
C VAL A 25 -27.09 -26.28 1.70
N LEU A 26 -26.32 -27.37 1.64
CA LEU A 26 -25.67 -27.91 0.44
C LEU A 26 -26.25 -29.28 0.14
N ASP A 27 -26.82 -29.47 -1.05
CA ASP A 27 -27.38 -30.76 -1.49
C ASP A 27 -28.33 -31.43 -0.48
N LYS A 28 -29.15 -30.60 0.18
CA LYS A 28 -30.12 -30.96 1.24
C LYS A 28 -29.50 -31.26 2.61
N GLN A 29 -28.19 -31.18 2.75
CA GLN A 29 -27.52 -31.26 4.03
C GLN A 29 -27.30 -29.86 4.60
N THR A 30 -27.78 -29.63 5.83
CA THR A 30 -27.45 -28.41 6.57
C THR A 30 -25.98 -28.42 6.95
N ILE A 31 -25.22 -27.46 6.43
CA ILE A 31 -23.77 -27.32 6.67
C ILE A 31 -23.44 -26.22 7.69
N ALA A 32 -24.38 -25.30 7.93
CA ALA A 32 -24.35 -24.35 9.05
C ALA A 32 -25.78 -24.03 9.47
N SER A 33 -26.04 -23.90 10.77
CA SER A 33 -27.39 -23.68 11.30
C SER A 33 -27.50 -22.45 12.18
N ASP A 34 -28.72 -21.94 12.31
CA ASP A 34 -29.12 -20.87 13.25
C ASP A 34 -28.26 -19.59 13.12
N ILE A 35 -27.94 -19.23 11.89
CA ILE A 35 -27.13 -18.04 11.59
C ILE A 35 -28.00 -16.81 11.77
N THR A 36 -27.63 -15.97 12.74
CA THR A 36 -28.26 -14.67 12.98
C THR A 36 -27.24 -13.57 12.67
N PRO A 37 -27.36 -12.85 11.54
CA PRO A 37 -26.48 -11.75 11.20
C PRO A 37 -26.58 -10.61 12.22
N VAL A 38 -25.46 -9.94 12.49
CA VAL A 38 -25.40 -8.85 13.48
C VAL A 38 -25.39 -7.51 12.75
N PHE A 39 -26.12 -6.52 13.26
CA PHE A 39 -26.12 -5.17 12.70
C PHE A 39 -24.72 -4.54 12.76
N GLY A 40 -24.27 -4.02 11.61
CA GLY A 40 -22.99 -3.33 11.48
C GLY A 40 -21.76 -4.22 11.70
N ASN A 41 -21.92 -5.54 11.77
CA ASN A 41 -20.81 -6.49 11.97
C ASN A 41 -20.98 -7.74 11.11
N ALA A 42 -19.87 -8.17 10.48
CA ALA A 42 -19.86 -9.35 9.63
C ALA A 42 -19.65 -10.63 10.46
N THR A 43 -20.66 -11.49 10.47
CA THR A 43 -20.56 -12.88 10.89
C THR A 43 -19.90 -13.69 9.78
N GLU A 44 -18.69 -14.19 10.04
CA GLU A 44 -17.94 -15.06 9.12
C GLU A 44 -18.24 -16.54 9.43
N ILE A 45 -18.57 -17.31 8.40
CA ILE A 45 -18.69 -18.77 8.47
C ILE A 45 -17.66 -19.38 7.56
N ARG A 46 -16.72 -20.11 8.16
CA ARG A 46 -15.69 -20.86 7.44
C ARG A 46 -16.09 -22.31 7.32
N MET A 47 -16.06 -22.82 6.10
CA MET A 47 -16.29 -24.23 5.81
C MET A 47 -15.13 -24.79 5.01
N THR A 48 -14.55 -25.86 5.56
CA THR A 48 -13.47 -26.64 4.98
C THR A 48 -13.98 -28.04 4.63
N ASN A 49 -13.29 -28.74 3.73
CA ASN A 49 -13.63 -30.12 3.33
C ASN A 49 -15.03 -30.32 2.74
N LEU A 50 -15.59 -29.28 2.11
CA LEU A 50 -16.81 -29.43 1.33
C LEU A 50 -16.49 -30.04 -0.03
N THR A 51 -17.12 -31.15 -0.35
CA THR A 51 -17.12 -31.70 -1.71
C THR A 51 -18.39 -31.24 -2.40
N ALA A 52 -18.24 -30.49 -3.48
CA ALA A 52 -19.34 -30.04 -4.33
C ALA A 52 -19.03 -30.40 -5.79
N SER A 53 -20.08 -30.57 -6.58
CA SER A 53 -20.00 -30.85 -8.02
C SER A 53 -20.72 -29.76 -8.80
N SER A 54 -20.62 -29.77 -10.13
CA SER A 54 -21.38 -28.84 -10.99
C SER A 54 -22.90 -28.95 -10.82
N GLY A 55 -23.41 -30.06 -10.25
CA GLY A 55 -24.83 -30.23 -9.93
C GLY A 55 -25.18 -29.90 -8.48
N SER A 56 -24.22 -29.47 -7.65
CA SER A 56 -24.48 -29.18 -6.25
C SER A 56 -25.26 -27.88 -6.08
N ASN A 57 -26.25 -27.89 -5.20
CA ASN A 57 -27.10 -26.74 -4.91
C ASN A 57 -26.82 -26.22 -3.50
N LEU A 58 -26.29 -24.99 -3.42
CA LEU A 58 -26.13 -24.23 -2.19
C LEU A 58 -27.27 -23.22 -2.06
N TYR A 59 -28.00 -23.25 -0.96
CA TYR A 59 -29.08 -22.31 -0.71
C TYR A 59 -29.26 -22.04 0.78
N LEU A 60 -29.96 -20.95 1.10
CA LEU A 60 -30.28 -20.55 2.46
C LEU A 60 -31.73 -20.89 2.78
N THR A 61 -31.99 -21.36 3.99
CA THR A 61 -33.35 -21.65 4.46
C THR A 61 -33.63 -20.90 5.74
N ALA A 62 -34.71 -20.12 5.77
CA ALA A 62 -35.12 -19.41 6.98
C ALA A 62 -35.44 -20.39 8.12
N THR A 63 -35.00 -20.09 9.34
CA THR A 63 -35.43 -20.83 10.53
C THR A 63 -36.88 -20.46 10.87
N SER A 64 -37.54 -21.28 11.68
CA SER A 64 -38.91 -21.00 12.14
C SER A 64 -39.05 -19.71 12.95
N SER A 65 -37.94 -19.21 13.51
CA SER A 65 -37.85 -17.95 14.26
C SER A 65 -37.60 -16.71 13.38
N SER A 66 -37.35 -16.89 12.09
CA SER A 66 -37.04 -15.79 11.17
C SER A 66 -38.32 -15.19 10.61
N THR A 67 -38.41 -13.87 10.67
CA THR A 67 -39.51 -13.09 10.07
C THR A 67 -39.08 -12.35 8.80
N LEU A 68 -37.77 -12.27 8.55
CA LEU A 68 -37.17 -11.77 7.33
C LEU A 68 -36.59 -12.92 6.49
N PRO A 69 -36.52 -12.77 5.15
CA PRO A 69 -35.88 -13.78 4.29
C PRO A 69 -34.39 -13.93 4.59
N PRO A 70 -33.70 -15.01 4.20
CA PRO A 70 -32.24 -15.08 4.32
C PRO A 70 -31.53 -14.03 3.45
N SER A 71 -30.29 -13.67 3.81
CA SER A 71 -29.47 -12.73 3.03
C SER A 71 -28.00 -13.12 3.09
N ILE A 72 -27.27 -12.96 1.99
CA ILE A 72 -25.82 -13.15 1.90
C ILE A 72 -25.15 -11.85 1.41
N PHE A 73 -24.03 -11.48 2.01
CA PHE A 73 -23.32 -10.23 1.66
C PHE A 73 -22.02 -10.48 0.91
N GLY A 74 -21.36 -11.60 1.19
CA GLY A 74 -20.16 -12.00 0.48
C GLY A 74 -19.94 -13.50 0.59
N MET A 75 -19.36 -14.08 -0.44
CA MET A 75 -18.97 -15.48 -0.47
C MET A 75 -17.65 -15.62 -1.22
N GLU A 76 -16.68 -16.25 -0.55
CA GLU A 76 -15.40 -16.64 -1.14
C GLU A 76 -15.40 -18.16 -1.34
N LEU A 77 -15.39 -18.58 -2.59
CA LEU A 77 -15.31 -19.98 -2.96
C LEU A 77 -13.89 -20.33 -3.41
N PHE A 78 -13.11 -20.91 -2.49
CA PHE A 78 -11.84 -21.52 -2.84
C PHE A 78 -12.08 -22.93 -3.40
N VAL A 79 -11.87 -23.11 -4.70
CA VAL A 79 -11.93 -24.42 -5.36
C VAL A 79 -10.51 -24.98 -5.42
N ILE A 80 -10.29 -26.12 -4.76
CA ILE A 80 -9.12 -26.96 -5.07
C ILE A 80 -9.47 -27.66 -6.38
N GLY A 81 -8.80 -27.28 -7.48
CA GLY A 81 -9.12 -27.75 -8.82
C GLY A 81 -9.19 -29.28 -8.94
N THR A 82 -9.88 -29.78 -9.97
CA THR A 82 -10.00 -31.22 -10.26
C THR A 82 -8.69 -31.86 -10.72
N THR A 83 -7.69 -31.05 -11.02
CA THR A 83 -6.31 -31.50 -11.21
C THR A 83 -5.70 -31.79 -9.83
N PRO A 84 -5.00 -32.93 -9.64
CA PRO A 84 -4.23 -33.16 -8.42
C PRO A 84 -3.41 -31.91 -8.11
N LEU A 85 -3.33 -31.52 -6.83
CA LEU A 85 -2.38 -30.51 -6.37
C LEU A 85 -1.02 -30.91 -6.93
N THR A 86 -0.57 -30.18 -7.96
CA THR A 86 0.79 -30.31 -8.47
C THR A 86 1.74 -29.87 -7.36
N ASN A 87 3.04 -30.15 -7.47
CA ASN A 87 4.03 -29.87 -6.43
C ASN A 87 4.26 -28.36 -6.16
N GLY A 88 3.29 -27.48 -6.44
CA GLY A 88 3.42 -26.03 -6.38
C GLY A 88 4.37 -25.50 -7.45
N SER A 89 4.53 -24.18 -7.45
CA SER A 89 5.68 -23.53 -8.07
C SER A 89 7.00 -24.00 -7.44
N ASN A 90 8.09 -23.87 -8.18
CA ASN A 90 9.40 -24.26 -7.65
C ASN A 90 9.80 -23.37 -6.46
N THR A 91 10.24 -23.98 -5.35
CA THR A 91 10.60 -23.26 -4.12
C THR A 91 11.76 -22.27 -4.28
N LYS A 92 12.64 -22.45 -5.27
CA LYS A 92 13.66 -21.45 -5.59
C LYS A 92 13.06 -20.19 -6.20
N ASP A 93 12.02 -20.38 -7.02
CA ASP A 93 11.33 -19.28 -7.65
C ASP A 93 10.54 -18.50 -6.60
N GLU A 94 9.83 -19.19 -5.71
CA GLU A 94 9.15 -18.59 -4.54
C GLU A 94 10.11 -17.73 -3.71
N SER A 95 11.31 -18.22 -3.40
CA SER A 95 12.33 -17.47 -2.66
C SER A 95 12.79 -16.20 -3.40
N GLY A 96 12.97 -16.29 -4.72
CA GLY A 96 13.43 -15.16 -5.53
C GLY A 96 12.36 -14.09 -5.69
N LEU A 97 11.10 -14.51 -5.84
CA LEU A 97 9.94 -13.64 -5.87
C LEU A 97 9.70 -12.98 -4.49
N ALA A 98 9.87 -13.72 -3.39
CA ALA A 98 9.78 -13.17 -2.05
C ALA A 98 10.81 -12.05 -1.82
N SER A 99 12.04 -12.17 -2.33
CA SER A 99 13.03 -11.08 -2.30
C SER A 99 12.53 -9.81 -3.01
N LEU A 100 11.85 -9.95 -4.15
CA LEU A 100 11.25 -8.83 -4.88
C LEU A 100 10.11 -8.18 -4.09
N GLN A 101 9.19 -8.96 -3.54
CA GLN A 101 8.06 -8.47 -2.74
C GLN A 101 8.51 -7.79 -1.44
N ASN A 102 9.52 -8.36 -0.77
CA ASN A 102 10.12 -7.75 0.41
C ASN A 102 10.76 -6.40 0.10
N ARG A 103 11.29 -6.24 -1.12
CA ARG A 103 11.94 -5.00 -1.53
C ARG A 103 10.97 -3.94 -2.05
N PHE A 104 9.93 -4.36 -2.76
CA PHE A 104 9.02 -3.48 -3.48
C PHE A 104 7.59 -3.69 -2.96
N PRO A 105 7.11 -2.79 -2.08
CA PRO A 105 5.78 -2.90 -1.47
C PRO A 105 4.63 -3.03 -2.47
N VAL A 106 4.75 -2.40 -3.64
CA VAL A 106 3.76 -2.50 -4.74
C VAL A 106 3.55 -3.93 -5.24
N LEU A 107 4.49 -4.84 -5.00
CA LEU A 107 4.38 -6.25 -5.38
C LEU A 107 3.76 -7.14 -4.29
N GLN A 108 3.51 -6.60 -3.09
CA GLN A 108 2.93 -7.35 -1.96
C GLN A 108 1.42 -7.58 -2.08
N GLU A 109 0.76 -6.94 -3.04
CA GLU A 109 -0.64 -7.22 -3.36
C GLU A 109 -0.85 -8.62 -4.00
N TRP A 110 0.25 -9.29 -4.37
CA TRP A 110 0.25 -10.62 -4.98
C TRP A 110 0.60 -11.70 -3.97
N SER A 111 -0.19 -12.75 -3.93
CA SER A 111 -0.07 -13.84 -2.96
C SER A 111 -0.54 -15.16 -3.58
N GLY A 112 -0.42 -16.24 -2.81
CA GLY A 112 -0.69 -17.59 -3.32
C GLY A 112 0.46 -18.13 -4.18
N ASP A 113 0.15 -19.12 -5.01
CA ASP A 113 1.12 -19.75 -5.90
C ASP A 113 1.38 -18.85 -7.13
N PRO A 114 2.64 -18.49 -7.43
CA PRO A 114 2.94 -17.50 -8.48
C PRO A 114 2.67 -18.00 -9.91
N CYS A 115 2.64 -19.32 -10.12
CA CYS A 115 2.47 -19.91 -11.46
C CYS A 115 1.21 -20.79 -11.57
N LEU A 116 0.48 -21.01 -10.47
CA LEU A 116 -0.68 -21.90 -10.44
C LEU A 116 -1.95 -21.20 -9.94
N PRO A 117 -3.10 -21.44 -10.59
CA PRO A 117 -3.30 -22.28 -11.77
C PRO A 117 -2.58 -21.71 -13.01
N ALA A 118 -2.16 -22.56 -13.96
CA ALA A 118 -1.41 -22.09 -15.14
C ALA A 118 -2.17 -21.07 -16.01
N ALA A 119 -3.51 -21.00 -15.88
CA ALA A 119 -4.34 -20.00 -16.53
C ALA A 119 -4.30 -18.62 -15.85
N TYR A 120 -3.82 -18.56 -14.60
CA TYR A 120 -3.82 -17.38 -13.74
C TYR A 120 -2.49 -17.25 -12.96
N PRO A 121 -1.32 -17.19 -13.63
CA PRO A 121 -0.08 -16.79 -12.97
C PRO A 121 -0.18 -15.33 -12.51
N TRP A 122 0.73 -14.88 -11.64
CA TRP A 122 0.80 -13.46 -11.29
C TRP A 122 1.03 -12.59 -12.54
N ASP A 123 0.40 -11.42 -12.62
CA ASP A 123 0.41 -10.59 -13.85
C ASP A 123 1.81 -10.21 -14.34
N TRP A 124 2.76 -10.13 -13.42
CA TRP A 124 4.13 -9.71 -13.68
C TRP A 124 5.11 -10.89 -13.79
N VAL A 125 4.64 -12.14 -13.84
CA VAL A 125 5.48 -13.31 -14.11
C VAL A 125 5.00 -14.08 -15.33
N ASN A 126 5.92 -14.78 -15.98
CA ASN A 126 5.57 -15.85 -16.92
C ASN A 126 6.25 -17.14 -16.48
N CYS A 127 5.54 -18.26 -16.61
CA CYS A 127 5.97 -19.55 -16.10
C CYS A 127 5.98 -20.64 -17.18
N THR A 128 6.76 -21.69 -16.95
CA THR A 128 6.67 -22.91 -17.78
C THR A 128 5.38 -23.69 -17.46
N THR A 129 5.00 -24.57 -18.37
CA THR A 129 3.81 -25.44 -18.23
C THR A 129 4.16 -26.84 -17.73
N ASP A 130 5.34 -27.01 -17.12
CA ASP A 130 5.80 -28.28 -16.56
C ASP A 130 5.00 -28.65 -15.30
N ALA A 131 5.12 -29.90 -14.85
CA ALA A 131 4.46 -30.37 -13.63
C ALA A 131 4.85 -29.57 -12.36
N THR A 132 6.06 -29.01 -12.34
CA THR A 132 6.52 -28.00 -11.37
C THR A 132 6.92 -26.77 -12.16
N PRO A 133 6.02 -25.78 -12.33
CA PRO A 133 6.29 -24.59 -13.11
C PRO A 133 7.54 -23.85 -12.64
N ARG A 134 8.28 -23.31 -13.61
CA ARG A 134 9.44 -22.44 -13.36
C ARG A 134 9.15 -21.02 -13.83
N VAL A 135 9.58 -20.01 -13.07
CA VAL A 135 9.50 -18.60 -13.50
C VAL A 135 10.56 -18.32 -14.56
N ILE A 136 10.12 -17.93 -15.75
CA ILE A 136 10.98 -17.67 -16.92
C ILE A 136 11.00 -16.21 -17.35
N ALA A 137 10.00 -15.41 -16.94
CA ALA A 137 10.02 -13.98 -17.20
C ALA A 137 9.52 -13.14 -16.02
N LEU A 138 10.11 -11.96 -15.86
CA LEU A 138 9.60 -10.88 -15.01
C LEU A 138 9.13 -9.73 -15.91
N LEU A 139 7.86 -9.35 -15.80
CA LEU A 139 7.15 -8.36 -16.63
C LEU A 139 6.78 -7.13 -15.80
N LEU A 140 7.79 -6.46 -15.26
CA LEU A 140 7.68 -5.42 -14.24
C LEU A 140 7.84 -4.00 -14.80
N LYS A 141 7.50 -3.79 -16.08
CA LYS A 141 7.57 -2.48 -16.73
C LYS A 141 6.54 -1.52 -16.14
N GLY A 142 6.97 -0.33 -15.70
CA GLY A 142 6.03 0.72 -15.28
C GLY A 142 5.30 0.47 -13.96
N TYR A 143 5.82 -0.41 -13.10
CA TYR A 143 5.22 -0.73 -11.79
C TYR A 143 5.54 0.31 -10.70
N GLY A 144 6.24 1.41 -11.03
CA GLY A 144 6.66 2.42 -10.06
C GLY A 144 7.69 1.89 -9.06
N LEU A 145 8.45 0.85 -9.42
CA LEU A 145 9.45 0.25 -8.54
C LEU A 145 10.53 1.28 -8.18
N SER A 146 10.88 1.39 -6.90
CA SER A 146 11.87 2.38 -6.44
C SER A 146 12.88 1.79 -5.46
N GLY A 147 14.10 2.33 -5.51
CA GLY A 147 15.23 1.85 -4.73
C GLY A 147 16.08 0.78 -5.46
N LYS A 148 17.10 0.26 -4.77
CA LYS A 148 17.99 -0.81 -5.26
C LYS A 148 17.29 -2.15 -5.53
N LEU A 149 17.71 -2.85 -6.58
CA LEU A 149 17.31 -4.25 -6.83
C LEU A 149 17.77 -5.17 -5.68
N PRO A 150 16.90 -6.07 -5.18
CA PRO A 150 17.30 -7.11 -4.23
C PRO A 150 17.97 -8.27 -4.96
N ASP A 151 18.59 -9.19 -4.22
CA ASP A 151 19.09 -10.44 -4.79
C ASP A 151 17.94 -11.43 -5.02
N PHE A 152 17.66 -11.72 -6.28
CA PHE A 152 16.70 -12.73 -6.73
C PHE A 152 17.37 -13.78 -7.62
N SER A 153 18.66 -14.05 -7.40
CA SER A 153 19.46 -15.03 -8.14
C SER A 153 18.95 -16.47 -8.07
N SER A 154 18.08 -16.78 -7.10
CA SER A 154 17.41 -18.07 -7.02
C SER A 154 16.44 -18.33 -8.18
N LEU A 155 16.02 -17.30 -8.92
CA LEU A 155 15.28 -17.42 -10.18
C LEU A 155 16.19 -17.97 -11.30
N ASP A 156 16.68 -19.20 -11.13
CA ASP A 156 17.74 -19.79 -11.97
C ASP A 156 17.25 -20.22 -13.37
N ALA A 157 15.93 -20.27 -13.58
CA ALA A 157 15.30 -20.52 -14.87
C ALA A 157 15.00 -19.23 -15.66
N ILE A 158 15.29 -18.03 -15.12
CA ILE A 158 14.91 -16.76 -15.74
C ILE A 158 15.54 -16.57 -17.13
N GLN A 159 14.71 -16.20 -18.11
CA GLN A 159 15.10 -15.98 -19.50
C GLN A 159 14.92 -14.51 -19.92
N SER A 160 13.93 -13.83 -19.35
CA SER A 160 13.55 -12.47 -19.73
C SER A 160 13.26 -11.62 -18.50
N ILE A 161 13.85 -10.44 -18.43
CA ILE A 161 13.57 -9.45 -17.39
C ILE A 161 13.25 -8.12 -18.07
N ASP A 162 12.03 -7.62 -17.88
CA ASP A 162 11.68 -6.23 -18.18
C ASP A 162 11.32 -5.49 -16.89
N MET A 163 12.19 -4.57 -16.49
CA MET A 163 11.97 -3.65 -15.37
C MET A 163 12.07 -2.20 -15.84
N SER A 164 11.82 -1.94 -17.13
CA SER A 164 11.93 -0.61 -17.71
C SER A 164 10.86 0.35 -17.21
N ASN A 165 11.11 1.66 -17.35
CA ASN A 165 10.20 2.73 -16.92
C ASN A 165 9.84 2.65 -15.43
N ASN A 166 10.85 2.53 -14.57
CA ASN A 166 10.68 2.55 -13.12
C ASN A 166 11.64 3.57 -12.49
N ASN A 167 11.66 3.64 -11.16
CA ASN A 167 12.53 4.54 -10.38
C ASN A 167 13.63 3.75 -9.64
N ILE A 168 14.10 2.64 -10.21
CA ILE A 168 15.09 1.75 -9.59
C ILE A 168 16.45 2.46 -9.55
N THR A 169 17.14 2.38 -8.41
CA THR A 169 18.42 3.08 -8.16
C THR A 169 19.56 2.12 -7.84
N GLY A 170 20.79 2.64 -7.74
CA GLY A 170 21.98 1.85 -7.42
C GLY A 170 22.60 1.17 -8.64
N PRO A 171 23.64 0.34 -8.44
CA PRO A 171 24.34 -0.33 -9.53
C PRO A 171 23.51 -1.47 -10.13
N ILE A 172 23.78 -1.78 -11.41
CA ILE A 172 23.32 -3.03 -12.02
C ILE A 172 24.02 -4.18 -11.28
N PRO A 173 23.28 -5.07 -10.60
CA PRO A 173 23.88 -6.04 -9.69
C PRO A 173 24.53 -7.21 -10.43
N ASN A 174 25.64 -7.71 -9.89
CA ASN A 174 26.42 -8.79 -10.51
C ASN A 174 25.73 -10.15 -10.51
N PHE A 175 24.73 -10.38 -9.65
CA PHE A 175 24.01 -11.66 -9.63
C PHE A 175 23.27 -11.94 -10.94
N LEU A 176 22.94 -10.90 -11.73
CA LEU A 176 22.34 -11.08 -13.06
C LEU A 176 23.29 -11.80 -14.04
N ASN A 177 24.60 -11.80 -13.75
CA ASN A 177 25.57 -12.55 -14.53
C ASN A 177 25.41 -14.07 -14.35
N SER A 178 25.06 -14.53 -13.14
CA SER A 178 24.91 -15.97 -12.84
C SER A 178 23.67 -16.60 -13.47
N SER A 179 22.69 -15.81 -13.91
CA SER A 179 21.53 -16.29 -14.67
C SER A 179 21.95 -16.73 -16.07
N THR A 180 22.33 -18.00 -16.24
CA THR A 180 22.85 -18.55 -17.51
C THR A 180 21.81 -18.58 -18.62
N ASN A 181 20.53 -18.66 -18.28
CA ASN A 181 19.41 -18.72 -19.22
C ASN A 181 18.91 -17.33 -19.68
N LEU A 182 19.42 -16.24 -19.09
CA LEU A 182 18.96 -14.88 -19.39
C LEU A 182 19.37 -14.45 -20.81
N THR A 183 18.38 -14.20 -21.66
CA THR A 183 18.55 -13.77 -23.06
C THR A 183 18.01 -12.37 -23.33
N TYR A 184 17.14 -11.84 -22.46
CA TYR A 184 16.61 -10.49 -22.57
C TYR A 184 16.65 -9.75 -21.23
N LEU A 185 17.23 -8.55 -21.22
CA LEU A 185 17.32 -7.69 -20.04
C LEU A 185 17.01 -6.23 -20.41
N ASN A 186 15.84 -5.74 -20.01
CA ASN A 186 15.44 -4.36 -20.22
C ASN A 186 15.37 -3.60 -18.90
N LEU A 187 16.33 -2.71 -18.68
CA LEU A 187 16.47 -1.83 -17.53
C LEU A 187 16.33 -0.35 -17.93
N ALA A 188 15.80 -0.08 -19.12
CA ALA A 188 15.74 1.27 -19.66
C ALA A 188 14.87 2.21 -18.82
N ASN A 189 15.15 3.51 -18.88
CA ASN A 189 14.40 4.56 -18.20
C ASN A 189 14.23 4.27 -16.70
N ASN A 190 15.36 4.17 -16.02
CA ASN A 190 15.48 4.01 -14.58
C ASN A 190 16.54 5.00 -14.04
N ASN A 191 16.86 4.89 -12.77
CA ASN A 191 17.89 5.69 -12.11
C ASN A 191 19.10 4.83 -11.70
N PHE A 192 19.45 3.81 -12.49
CA PHE A 192 20.66 3.02 -12.22
C PHE A 192 21.91 3.92 -12.27
N THR A 193 22.84 3.67 -11.35
CA THR A 193 24.04 4.48 -11.13
C THR A 193 25.28 3.62 -11.15
N GLY A 194 26.43 4.17 -11.53
CA GLY A 194 27.70 3.47 -11.41
C GLY A 194 28.13 2.80 -12.71
N LEU A 195 29.14 1.93 -12.62
CA LEU A 195 29.80 1.36 -13.79
C LEU A 195 28.86 0.37 -14.49
N ILE A 196 28.79 0.45 -15.82
CA ILE A 196 28.13 -0.57 -16.63
C ILE A 196 28.96 -1.86 -16.51
N PRO A 197 28.40 -2.97 -15.98
CA PRO A 197 29.18 -4.19 -15.81
C PRO A 197 29.63 -4.78 -17.15
N LEU A 198 30.92 -5.13 -17.25
CA LEU A 198 31.52 -5.71 -18.45
C LEU A 198 30.80 -6.98 -18.93
N TRP A 199 30.24 -7.76 -18.00
CA TRP A 199 29.53 -9.00 -18.33
C TRP A 199 28.32 -8.78 -19.24
N LEU A 200 27.70 -7.58 -19.23
CA LEU A 200 26.60 -7.26 -20.15
C LEU A 200 27.03 -7.38 -21.61
N TYR A 201 28.28 -7.01 -21.91
CA TYR A 201 28.87 -7.07 -23.24
C TYR A 201 29.50 -8.44 -23.56
N GLN A 202 29.83 -9.22 -22.53
CA GLN A 202 30.51 -10.53 -22.67
C GLN A 202 29.54 -11.71 -22.70
N LYS A 203 28.31 -11.55 -22.18
CA LYS A 203 27.33 -12.61 -22.12
C LYS A 203 26.74 -12.86 -23.52
N ASN A 204 27.25 -13.90 -24.17
CA ASN A 204 26.79 -14.33 -25.50
C ASN A 204 25.27 -14.55 -25.49
N ASN A 205 24.57 -14.07 -26.52
CA ASN A 205 23.11 -14.14 -26.70
C ASN A 205 22.25 -13.27 -25.77
N LEU A 206 22.84 -12.45 -24.89
CA LEU A 206 22.07 -11.46 -24.13
C LEU A 206 21.75 -10.24 -25.00
N LYS A 207 20.46 -9.97 -25.20
CA LYS A 207 19.97 -8.67 -25.67
C LYS A 207 19.63 -7.82 -24.47
N PHE A 208 20.33 -6.69 -24.29
CA PHE A 208 20.06 -5.80 -23.17
C PHE A 208 19.78 -4.36 -23.62
N ASN A 209 18.98 -3.65 -22.81
CA ASN A 209 18.72 -2.23 -22.96
C ASN A 209 18.85 -1.53 -21.61
N ILE A 210 19.79 -0.59 -21.52
CA ILE A 210 20.07 0.23 -20.32
C ILE A 210 19.94 1.73 -20.60
N SER A 211 19.36 2.10 -21.75
CA SER A 211 19.17 3.50 -22.16
C SER A 211 18.31 4.27 -21.14
N GLY A 212 18.47 5.60 -21.09
CA GLY A 212 17.70 6.43 -20.16
C GLY A 212 18.10 6.32 -18.69
N ASN A 213 19.22 5.68 -18.36
CA ASN A 213 19.83 5.70 -17.02
C ASN A 213 20.97 6.73 -16.97
N GLN A 214 20.65 7.96 -16.55
CA GLN A 214 21.55 9.12 -16.66
C GLN A 214 22.88 9.00 -15.87
N TYR A 215 22.95 8.11 -14.89
CA TYR A 215 24.10 7.96 -13.99
C TYR A 215 24.92 6.68 -14.23
N LEU A 216 24.65 5.94 -15.31
CA LEU A 216 25.49 4.82 -15.74
C LEU A 216 26.70 5.34 -16.52
N CYS A 217 27.89 4.79 -16.25
CA CYS A 217 29.14 5.22 -16.88
C CYS A 217 29.95 4.05 -17.48
N ASN A 218 30.70 4.32 -18.56
CA ASN A 218 31.30 3.29 -19.42
C ASN A 218 32.79 2.98 -19.19
N SER A 219 33.55 3.73 -18.38
CA SER A 219 34.97 3.41 -18.13
C SER A 219 35.55 4.07 -16.85
N THR A 220 36.19 3.21 -16.04
CA THR A 220 37.10 3.40 -14.87
C THR A 220 36.79 4.39 -13.75
N SER A 221 35.89 5.36 -13.91
CA SER A 221 35.49 6.26 -12.84
C SER A 221 34.11 6.82 -13.11
N CYS A 222 33.10 6.38 -12.33
CA CYS A 222 31.88 7.16 -12.18
C CYS A 222 32.12 8.21 -11.11
N MET A 223 33.03 9.14 -11.37
CA MET A 223 32.97 10.42 -10.69
C MET A 223 32.17 11.35 -11.60
N PRO A 224 31.18 12.11 -11.07
CA PRO A 224 30.87 13.36 -11.74
C PRO A 224 32.20 14.11 -11.85
N GLU A 225 32.50 14.66 -13.02
CA GLU A 225 33.56 15.63 -13.14
C GLU A 225 33.25 16.72 -12.10
N TYR A 226 33.90 16.63 -10.94
CA TYR A 226 33.83 17.67 -9.94
C TYR A 226 34.69 18.77 -10.53
N SER A 227 34.09 19.63 -11.36
CA SER A 227 34.66 20.93 -11.64
C SER A 227 34.67 21.65 -10.29
N PRO A 228 35.82 21.89 -9.64
CA PRO A 228 35.85 22.67 -8.42
C PRO A 228 35.62 24.12 -8.83
N THR A 229 34.36 24.50 -9.04
CA THR A 229 33.98 25.90 -8.90
C THR A 229 33.85 26.14 -7.39
N THR A 230 35.00 26.47 -6.82
CA THR A 230 35.16 27.23 -5.58
C THR A 230 34.27 26.85 -4.39
N VAL A 231 34.53 25.67 -3.80
CA VAL A 231 34.13 25.38 -2.41
C VAL A 231 34.76 26.40 -1.42
N GLY A 232 35.84 27.09 -1.83
CA GLY A 232 36.44 28.19 -1.09
C GLY A 232 35.51 29.39 -0.89
N ASP A 233 34.60 29.68 -1.83
CA ASP A 233 33.78 30.90 -1.77
C ASP A 233 32.51 30.69 -0.93
N ALA A 234 31.92 29.49 -0.97
CA ALA A 234 30.72 29.16 -0.21
C ALA A 234 30.98 29.06 1.31
N MET A 235 32.10 28.45 1.72
CA MET A 235 32.50 28.43 3.14
C MET A 235 32.94 29.81 3.63
N GLY A 236 33.59 30.62 2.78
CA GLY A 236 34.00 31.99 3.11
C GLY A 236 32.82 32.93 3.38
N GLN A 237 31.74 32.83 2.59
CA GLN A 237 30.54 33.66 2.79
C GLN A 237 29.75 33.27 4.05
N TRP A 238 29.63 31.97 4.34
CA TRP A 238 28.97 31.50 5.57
C TRP A 238 29.73 31.93 6.83
N LEU A 239 31.06 31.78 6.84
CA LEU A 239 31.89 32.18 7.99
C LEU A 239 31.88 33.70 8.20
N ALA A 240 31.93 34.50 7.14
CA ALA A 240 31.82 35.96 7.24
C ALA A 240 30.45 36.41 7.80
N GLY A 241 29.36 35.75 7.40
CA GLY A 241 28.02 36.04 7.90
C GLY A 241 27.84 35.72 9.38
N VAL A 242 28.36 34.58 9.85
CA VAL A 242 28.29 34.18 11.27
C VAL A 242 29.12 35.12 12.14
N ILE A 243 30.34 35.48 11.72
CA ILE A 243 31.20 36.40 12.46
C ILE A 243 30.56 37.80 12.53
N GLY A 244 29.96 38.29 11.44
CA GLY A 244 29.23 39.57 11.42
C GLY A 244 27.99 39.58 12.33
N GLY A 245 27.25 38.47 12.39
CA GLY A 245 26.11 38.30 13.29
C GLY A 245 26.51 38.32 14.78
N VAL A 246 27.61 37.66 15.13
CA VAL A 246 28.13 37.67 16.51
C VAL A 246 28.65 39.06 16.90
N LEU A 247 29.36 39.75 16.01
CA LEU A 247 29.88 41.08 16.33
C LEU A 247 28.77 42.12 16.52
N SER A 248 27.74 42.08 15.68
CA SER A 248 26.59 43.01 15.78
C SER A 248 25.78 42.81 17.06
N THR A 249 25.55 41.56 17.48
CA THR A 249 24.86 41.25 18.74
C THR A 249 25.67 41.70 19.96
N LEU A 250 27.00 41.55 19.95
CA LEU A 250 27.87 42.05 21.02
C LEU A 250 27.89 43.58 21.11
N ILE A 251 27.92 44.28 19.96
CA ILE A 251 27.85 45.74 19.92
C ILE A 251 26.50 46.23 20.45
N ALA A 252 25.39 45.61 20.04
CA ALA A 252 24.05 45.95 20.54
C ALA A 252 23.94 45.74 22.06
N ALA A 253 24.48 44.63 22.57
CA ALA A 253 24.54 44.36 24.00
C ALA A 253 25.37 45.40 24.78
N ALA A 254 26.51 45.83 24.23
CA ALA A 254 27.34 46.86 24.83
C ALA A 254 26.65 48.24 24.86
N ILE A 255 25.94 48.61 23.79
CA ILE A 255 25.12 49.83 23.73
C ILE A 255 24.00 49.77 24.75
N LEU A 256 23.26 48.66 24.83
CA LEU A 256 22.19 48.46 25.81
C LEU A 256 22.73 48.52 27.25
N TYR A 257 23.89 47.94 27.50
CA TYR A 257 24.57 48.03 28.78
C TYR A 257 24.96 49.47 29.11
N GLY A 258 25.56 50.19 28.15
CA GLY A 258 25.91 51.61 28.30
C GLY A 258 24.70 52.50 28.60
N VAL A 259 23.60 52.31 27.87
CA VAL A 259 22.32 53.02 28.10
C VAL A 259 21.75 52.70 29.47
N ARG A 260 21.84 51.44 29.92
CA ARG A 260 21.41 51.03 31.26
C ARG A 260 22.27 51.68 32.34
N GLN A 261 23.59 51.70 32.20
CA GLN A 261 24.50 52.38 33.13
C GLN A 261 24.26 53.89 33.15
N TRP A 262 24.02 54.50 31.99
CA TRP A 262 23.67 55.91 31.88
C TRP A 262 22.33 56.23 32.56
N LYS A 263 21.29 55.42 32.37
CA LYS A 263 20.01 55.56 33.09
C LYS A 263 20.17 55.41 34.61
N LEU A 264 21.01 54.49 35.07
CA LEU A 264 21.28 54.32 36.50
C LEU A 264 22.07 55.51 37.07
N SER A 265 23.03 56.05 36.31
CA SER A 265 23.77 57.26 36.66
C SER A 265 22.87 58.52 36.65
N SER A 266 21.96 58.62 35.68
CA SER A 266 20.96 59.69 35.56
C SER A 266 19.97 59.70 36.72
N LYS A 267 19.55 58.52 37.22
CA LYS A 267 18.71 58.41 38.43
C LYS A 267 19.44 58.80 39.71
N ARG A 268 20.78 58.77 39.74
CA ARG A 268 21.58 59.27 40.86
C ARG A 268 21.68 60.80 40.89
N ASN A 269 21.42 61.47 39.77
CA ASN A 269 21.52 62.93 39.60
C ASN A 269 20.16 63.59 39.28
N ARG A 270 19.07 63.21 39.97
CA ARG A 270 17.82 64.00 39.94
C ARG A 270 17.60 64.72 41.28
N PRO A 271 17.64 66.07 41.32
CA PRO A 271 17.26 66.84 42.49
C PRO A 271 15.74 66.80 42.73
N SER A 272 15.38 66.89 44.01
CA SER A 272 14.01 66.89 44.55
C SER A 272 13.15 68.02 43.97
N GLY A 273 11.89 67.72 43.60
CA GLY A 273 10.90 68.76 43.27
C GLY A 273 9.62 68.26 42.59
N THR A 274 8.56 68.17 43.40
CA THR A 274 7.14 68.56 43.17
C THR A 274 6.28 67.97 42.04
N ASP A 275 5.25 67.26 42.53
CA ASP A 275 3.79 67.35 42.27
C ASP A 275 3.11 66.89 40.97
N ALA A 276 2.20 65.93 41.21
CA ALA A 276 0.81 65.80 40.76
C ALA A 276 0.46 65.64 39.26
N GLY A 277 -0.22 64.52 38.97
CA GLY A 277 -1.13 64.38 37.82
C GLY A 277 -1.20 62.97 37.22
N GLN A 278 -2.10 62.12 37.73
CA GLN A 278 -2.61 60.91 37.05
C GLN A 278 -3.81 61.32 36.18
N PRO A 279 -4.06 60.68 35.01
CA PRO A 279 -5.02 59.55 34.98
C PRO A 279 -4.69 58.46 33.92
N ASN A 280 -4.87 57.19 34.28
CA ASN A 280 -5.94 56.23 33.88
C ASN A 280 -5.77 55.58 32.49
N GLU A 281 -5.64 54.25 32.52
CA GLU A 281 -5.65 53.28 31.43
C GLU A 281 -7.10 52.83 31.13
N GLU A 282 -7.45 52.69 29.85
CA GLU A 282 -8.60 51.90 29.40
C GLU A 282 -8.09 50.86 28.39
N GLU A 283 -8.50 49.61 28.65
CA GLU A 283 -8.14 48.37 27.96
C GLU A 283 -9.34 47.94 27.09
N GLU A 284 -9.13 47.75 25.80
CA GLU A 284 -10.16 47.31 24.84
C GLU A 284 -9.99 45.81 24.55
N SER A 285 -11.00 45.01 24.88
CA SER A 285 -11.06 43.55 24.65
C SER A 285 -12.16 43.22 23.64
N ALA A 286 -11.78 42.52 22.58
CA ALA A 286 -12.63 42.17 21.45
C ALA A 286 -13.45 40.89 21.67
N THR A 287 -14.68 40.91 21.16
CA THR A 287 -15.66 39.83 21.06
C THR A 287 -15.32 38.82 19.95
N PRO A 288 -15.80 37.56 20.04
CA PRO A 288 -15.97 36.71 18.86
C PRO A 288 -17.45 36.42 18.55
N GLN A 289 -17.79 36.53 17.27
CA GLN A 289 -19.07 36.13 16.70
C GLN A 289 -19.12 34.62 16.40
N THR A 290 -20.30 34.06 16.60
CA THR A 290 -20.78 32.74 16.19
C THR A 290 -21.10 32.66 14.70
N LEU A 291 -20.84 31.51 14.07
CA LEU A 291 -21.56 31.08 12.87
C LEU A 291 -21.77 29.56 12.88
N VAL A 292 -23.01 29.22 12.53
CA VAL A 292 -23.70 27.94 12.53
C VAL A 292 -23.21 27.04 11.38
N GLN A 293 -23.08 25.72 11.62
CA GLN A 293 -23.13 24.73 10.54
C GLN A 293 -24.28 23.75 10.75
N ASN A 294 -25.20 23.74 9.77
CA ASN A 294 -26.21 22.72 9.54
C ASN A 294 -25.62 21.61 8.65
N GLY A 295 -26.13 20.39 8.86
CA GLY A 295 -25.51 19.15 8.43
C GLY A 295 -25.64 18.76 6.96
N THR A 296 -24.83 17.76 6.60
CA THR A 296 -25.16 16.71 5.61
C THR A 296 -24.21 15.53 5.86
N ASN A 297 -24.62 14.58 6.70
CA ASN A 297 -23.92 13.31 6.94
C ASN A 297 -24.64 12.20 6.17
N ASN A 298 -24.37 12.07 4.86
CA ASN A 298 -24.73 10.85 4.11
C ASN A 298 -23.53 10.20 3.41
N ASN A 299 -22.33 10.79 3.46
CA ASN A 299 -21.13 10.25 2.79
C ASN A 299 -20.19 9.50 3.75
N LYS A 300 -20.60 9.28 5.00
CA LYS A 300 -19.71 8.72 6.05
C LYS A 300 -19.93 7.23 6.32
N LEU A 301 -20.98 6.64 5.74
CA LEU A 301 -21.29 5.21 5.90
C LEU A 301 -20.65 4.38 4.80
N GLU A 302 -20.75 4.83 3.54
CA GLU A 302 -20.05 4.20 2.41
C GLU A 302 -18.52 4.24 2.58
N ASP A 303 -17.99 5.36 3.07
CA ASP A 303 -16.56 5.56 3.32
C ASP A 303 -16.03 4.72 4.50
N LYS A 304 -16.93 4.26 5.39
CA LYS A 304 -16.60 3.28 6.43
C LYS A 304 -16.69 1.83 5.94
N MET A 305 -17.60 1.52 5.02
CA MET A 305 -17.74 0.16 4.46
C MET A 305 -16.63 -0.19 3.48
N SER A 306 -16.21 0.76 2.63
CA SER A 306 -15.04 0.58 1.77
C SER A 306 -13.78 0.29 2.59
N LYS A 307 -13.67 0.89 3.78
CA LYS A 307 -12.52 0.70 4.66
C LYS A 307 -12.47 -0.68 5.34
N ILE A 308 -13.61 -1.29 5.64
CA ILE A 308 -13.66 -2.63 6.27
C ILE A 308 -13.32 -3.75 5.27
N ILE A 309 -13.68 -3.57 3.99
CA ILE A 309 -13.35 -4.52 2.92
C ILE A 309 -11.88 -4.41 2.49
N THR A 310 -11.26 -3.25 2.65
CA THR A 310 -9.86 -3.02 2.23
C THR A 310 -8.82 -3.35 3.33
N ASP A 311 -9.20 -3.38 4.62
CA ASP A 311 -8.25 -3.57 5.74
C ASP A 311 -7.95 -5.04 6.09
N LYS A 312 -8.59 -5.99 5.39
CA LYS A 312 -8.23 -7.40 5.41
C LYS A 312 -7.84 -7.79 4.00
N GLY A 313 -6.53 -7.82 3.74
CA GLY A 313 -5.94 -8.11 2.43
C GLY A 313 -6.72 -9.18 1.68
N VAL A 314 -7.48 -8.72 0.68
CA VAL A 314 -8.12 -9.58 -0.31
C VAL A 314 -7.00 -10.02 -1.23
N ASP A 315 -6.54 -11.25 -1.03
CA ASP A 315 -5.72 -11.95 -2.00
C ASP A 315 -6.44 -11.90 -3.35
N ARG A 316 -5.90 -11.15 -4.31
CA ARG A 316 -6.36 -11.12 -5.71
C ARG A 316 -6.00 -12.41 -6.46
N ALA A 317 -6.22 -13.56 -5.83
CA ALA A 317 -6.16 -14.86 -6.45
C ALA A 317 -7.60 -15.34 -6.68
N VAL A 318 -8.09 -15.11 -7.91
CA VAL A 318 -9.38 -15.59 -8.43
C VAL A 318 -10.61 -15.01 -7.71
N GLN A 319 -10.80 -13.69 -7.87
CA GLN A 319 -12.13 -13.09 -7.73
C GLN A 319 -12.91 -13.37 -9.03
N THR A 320 -13.56 -14.53 -9.13
CA THR A 320 -14.72 -14.62 -10.03
C THR A 320 -15.89 -14.04 -9.23
N GLU A 321 -16.07 -12.73 -9.32
CA GLU A 321 -17.27 -12.05 -8.84
C GLU A 321 -18.43 -12.55 -9.72
N ILE A 322 -19.16 -13.56 -9.24
CA ILE A 322 -20.44 -13.92 -9.83
C ILE A 322 -21.45 -12.95 -9.27
N ASP A 323 -21.56 -11.78 -9.91
CA ASP A 323 -22.74 -10.93 -9.80
C ASP A 323 -23.90 -11.68 -10.48
N HIS A 324 -24.52 -12.59 -9.73
CA HIS A 324 -25.87 -13.03 -10.02
C HIS A 324 -26.75 -12.53 -8.89
N GLU A 325 -27.58 -11.56 -9.24
CA GLU A 325 -28.78 -11.20 -8.52
C GLU A 325 -29.65 -12.47 -8.42
N PHE A 326 -29.56 -13.16 -7.27
CA PHE A 326 -30.38 -14.33 -7.00
C PHE A 326 -31.81 -13.86 -6.78
N ASP A 327 -32.64 -14.02 -7.81
CA ASP A 327 -34.07 -13.81 -7.73
C ASP A 327 -34.69 -14.85 -6.79
N VAL A 328 -35.06 -14.39 -5.58
CA VAL A 328 -35.73 -15.22 -4.57
C VAL A 328 -37.18 -15.40 -5.01
N GLN A 329 -37.46 -16.50 -5.71
CA GLN A 329 -38.83 -16.84 -6.10
C GLN A 329 -39.68 -17.20 -4.86
N PRO A 330 -40.87 -16.59 -4.68
CA PRO A 330 -41.74 -16.86 -3.54
C PRO A 330 -42.41 -18.24 -3.68
N SER A 331 -42.40 -19.02 -2.58
CA SER A 331 -43.06 -20.31 -2.48
C SER A 331 -44.58 -20.17 -2.65
N THR A 332 -45.13 -20.80 -3.68
CA THR A 332 -46.58 -20.95 -3.87
C THR A 332 -47.12 -21.97 -2.87
N THR A 333 -48.07 -21.51 -2.05
CA THR A 333 -48.86 -22.35 -1.15
C THR A 333 -49.96 -23.01 -1.97
N THR A 334 -49.86 -24.31 -2.25
CA THR A 334 -50.98 -25.06 -2.84
C THR A 334 -51.85 -25.59 -1.70
N THR A 335 -53.00 -24.94 -1.51
CA THR A 335 -54.12 -25.47 -0.72
C THR A 335 -54.98 -26.34 -1.63
N THR A 336 -55.05 -27.63 -1.35
CA THR A 336 -56.24 -28.51 -1.43
C THR A 336 -55.92 -29.84 -0.79
#